data_AF-A0AAX6IKE1-F1
#
_entry.id   AF-A0AAX6IKE1-F1
#
_cell.length_a   1.000
_cell.length_b   1.000
_cell.length_c   1.000
_cell.angle_alpha   90.00
_cell.angle_beta   90.00
_cell.angle_gamma   90.00
#
_symmetry.space_group_name_H-M   'P 1'
#
loop_
_entity.id
_entity.type
_entity.pdbx_description
1 polymer ?
#
loop_
_entity_poly.entity_id
_entity_poly.type
_entity_poly.pdbx_seq_one_letter_code
_entity_poly.pdbx_strand_id
1 'polypeptide(L)'
;MASVTTGKLLFPVSIASSSSRCLISPNHHLALPSHNRNSSPLPLRLRLRLLPTTRTTLVTFAAAAPAAAAAAATISVGDKLPESTLSYFDPAGELQTLTVSDLTKGEGKKAILFAVPGAFTPTCSQKHLPGFVEKASELRAKGVDTIACISVNDAFVMKAWKENLGIGDEVLLLSDGNGDFTRALGVELDLTDKPIGLGVRSRRYALLAEDGVVKVLNLEEGGAFTNTSAEDMLNALL
;
A
#
# COMPACT_ATOMS: atom_id res chain seq x y z
N MET A 1 20.91 -50.05 -29.63
CA MET A 1 21.55 -50.88 -28.60
C MET A 1 21.54 -50.10 -27.30
N ALA A 2 20.89 -50.69 -26.29
CA ALA A 2 20.99 -50.49 -24.83
C ALA A 2 20.84 -49.06 -24.25
N SER A 3 20.25 -48.79 -23.09
CA SER A 3 19.31 -49.42 -22.14
C SER A 3 19.52 -48.62 -20.84
N VAL A 4 18.44 -48.09 -20.25
CA VAL A 4 18.09 -48.02 -18.80
C VAL A 4 19.20 -47.54 -17.83
N THR A 5 19.02 -46.58 -16.92
CA THR A 5 18.35 -46.82 -15.62
C THR A 5 18.17 -45.52 -14.80
N THR A 6 16.95 -45.39 -14.29
CA THR A 6 16.43 -44.83 -13.02
C THR A 6 17.41 -44.36 -11.92
N GLY A 7 17.06 -43.25 -11.24
CA GLY A 7 17.64 -42.86 -9.95
C GLY A 7 16.95 -41.68 -9.27
N LYS A 8 15.72 -41.87 -8.77
CA LYS A 8 15.07 -40.97 -7.79
C LYS A 8 15.83 -41.08 -6.46
N LEU A 9 16.37 -39.98 -5.92
CA LEU A 9 16.76 -39.89 -4.52
C LEU A 9 15.71 -39.11 -3.73
N LEU A 10 15.03 -39.84 -2.86
CA LEU A 10 14.14 -39.36 -1.81
C LEU A 10 14.98 -38.78 -0.67
N PHE A 11 14.74 -37.52 -0.31
CA PHE A 11 15.19 -36.95 0.95
C PHE A 11 14.16 -37.25 2.05
N PRO A 12 14.57 -37.77 3.22
CA PRO A 12 13.64 -38.07 4.29
C PRO A 12 13.18 -36.80 5.02
N VAL A 13 11.85 -36.69 5.15
CA VAL A 13 11.15 -35.77 6.04
C VAL A 13 11.42 -36.19 7.48
N SER A 14 12.09 -35.35 8.27
CA SER A 14 12.23 -35.54 9.72
C SER A 14 11.12 -34.78 10.43
N ILE A 15 10.14 -35.52 10.95
CA ILE A 15 9.05 -35.03 11.78
C ILE A 15 9.54 -35.02 13.24
N ALA A 16 9.87 -33.84 13.77
CA ALA A 16 10.12 -33.66 15.20
C ALA A 16 8.82 -33.17 15.88
N SER A 17 8.08 -34.11 16.45
CA SER A 17 6.96 -33.86 17.36
C SER A 17 7.53 -33.46 18.74
N SER A 18 7.48 -32.18 19.08
CA SER A 18 7.68 -31.71 20.46
C SER A 18 6.33 -31.40 21.09
N SER A 19 5.78 -32.37 21.82
CA SER A 19 4.59 -32.21 22.64
C SER A 19 4.98 -31.67 24.02
N SER A 20 5.02 -30.35 24.17
CA SER A 20 5.14 -29.71 25.49
C SER A 20 3.83 -29.90 26.27
N ARG A 21 3.78 -30.92 27.14
CA ARG A 21 2.75 -31.06 28.17
C ARG A 21 2.96 -29.97 29.22
N CYS A 22 2.14 -28.93 29.15
CA CYS A 22 2.00 -27.96 30.22
C CYS A 22 1.25 -28.63 31.38
N LEU A 23 1.91 -28.78 32.52
CA LEU A 23 1.35 -29.31 33.76
C LEU A 23 0.39 -28.27 34.35
N ILE A 24 -0.91 -28.58 34.33
CA ILE A 24 -1.95 -27.82 35.03
C ILE A 24 -2.01 -28.36 36.46
N SER A 25 -1.66 -27.51 37.44
CA SER A 25 -1.93 -27.72 38.87
C SER A 25 -3.23 -27.01 39.26
N PRO A 26 -4.13 -27.62 40.06
CA PRO A 26 -5.42 -27.01 40.39
C PRO A 26 -5.39 -26.20 41.70
N ASN A 27 -6.35 -25.29 41.79
CA ASN A 27 -6.91 -24.64 42.98
C ASN A 27 -6.11 -23.52 43.66
N HIS A 28 -6.59 -22.29 43.45
CA HIS A 28 -6.85 -21.38 44.57
C HIS A 28 -8.14 -20.58 44.34
N HIS A 29 -9.14 -20.87 45.18
CA HIS A 29 -10.36 -20.10 45.36
C HIS A 29 -10.03 -18.69 45.86
N LEU A 30 -10.48 -17.65 45.17
CA LEU A 30 -10.53 -16.28 45.70
C LEU A 30 -11.98 -15.84 45.80
N ALA A 31 -12.39 -15.58 47.03
CA ALA A 31 -13.73 -15.13 47.42
C ALA A 31 -13.96 -13.66 47.03
N LEU A 32 -15.13 -13.37 46.47
CA LEU A 32 -15.62 -12.01 46.23
C LEU A 32 -16.32 -11.49 47.49
N PRO A 33 -16.00 -10.29 48.00
CA PRO A 33 -16.81 -9.67 49.03
C PRO A 33 -18.03 -8.98 48.40
N SER A 34 -19.20 -9.37 48.88
CA SER A 34 -20.47 -8.69 48.69
C SER A 34 -20.46 -7.34 49.41
N HIS A 35 -20.82 -6.25 48.72
CA HIS A 35 -21.08 -4.97 49.37
C HIS A 35 -22.49 -4.46 49.09
N ASN A 36 -23.06 -4.06 50.21
CA ASN A 36 -24.44 -3.84 50.56
C ASN A 36 -24.93 -2.49 50.02
N ARG A 37 -26.14 -2.47 49.43
CA ARG A 37 -26.84 -1.22 49.10
C ARG A 37 -27.48 -0.69 50.38
N ASN A 38 -27.17 0.55 50.75
CA ASN A 38 -28.17 1.34 51.47
C ASN A 38 -28.06 2.83 51.13
N SER A 39 -29.20 3.37 50.74
CA SER A 39 -29.46 4.74 50.32
C SER A 39 -30.05 5.55 51.46
N SER A 40 -29.66 6.82 51.62
CA SER A 40 -30.56 7.98 51.84
C SER A 40 -29.77 9.30 51.92
N PRO A 41 -30.32 10.42 51.44
CA PRO A 41 -29.62 11.71 51.27
C PRO A 41 -29.87 12.69 52.43
N LEU A 42 -29.12 13.81 52.52
CA LEU A 42 -29.48 15.13 53.10
C LEU A 42 -28.28 16.13 53.02
N PRO A 43 -28.44 17.46 53.23
CA PRO A 43 -28.20 18.44 52.16
C PRO A 43 -27.02 19.41 52.35
N LEU A 44 -26.66 20.04 51.22
CA LEU A 44 -26.10 21.39 50.97
C LEU A 44 -25.32 22.13 52.08
N ARG A 45 -24.10 22.57 51.73
CA ARG A 45 -23.63 23.96 51.90
C ARG A 45 -22.38 24.20 51.04
N LEU A 46 -22.59 24.69 49.81
CA LEU A 46 -21.52 25.09 48.91
C LEU A 46 -21.01 26.48 49.33
N ARG A 47 -19.84 26.56 49.96
CA ARG A 47 -19.10 27.82 50.11
C ARG A 47 -18.35 28.09 48.81
N LEU A 48 -18.89 29.00 47.99
CA LEU A 48 -18.21 29.50 46.80
C LEU A 48 -17.05 30.41 47.24
N ARG A 49 -15.82 29.90 47.20
CA ARG A 49 -14.61 30.73 47.22
C ARG A 49 -14.26 31.07 45.78
N LEU A 50 -14.44 32.33 45.39
CA LEU A 50 -13.88 32.84 44.14
C LEU A 50 -12.35 32.83 44.24
N LEU A 51 -11.71 32.05 43.38
CA LEU A 51 -10.28 32.12 43.12
C LEU A 51 -10.02 33.10 41.96
N PRO A 52 -8.98 33.94 42.05
CA PRO A 52 -8.63 34.88 41.00
C PRO A 52 -8.15 34.14 39.75
N THR A 53 -8.75 34.49 38.61
CA THR A 53 -8.36 34.05 37.27
C THR A 53 -6.99 34.62 36.91
N THR A 54 -5.95 33.80 36.98
CA THR A 54 -4.67 34.09 36.32
C THR A 54 -4.84 33.84 34.82
N ARG A 55 -4.57 34.89 34.05
CA ARG A 55 -4.71 34.93 32.58
C ARG A 55 -3.55 34.15 31.96
N THR A 56 -3.77 32.88 31.63
CA THR A 56 -2.83 32.08 30.85
C THR A 56 -2.77 32.63 29.43
N THR A 57 -1.66 33.28 29.08
CA THR A 57 -1.38 33.68 27.69
C THR A 57 -1.10 32.43 26.88
N LEU A 58 -2.05 32.05 26.04
CA LEU A 58 -1.92 30.94 25.10
C LEU A 58 -0.96 31.37 23.98
N VAL A 59 0.24 30.79 23.94
CA VAL A 59 1.14 30.90 22.80
C VAL A 59 0.64 29.95 21.73
N THR A 60 -0.03 30.46 20.71
CA THR A 60 -0.46 29.68 19.55
C THR A 60 0.73 29.43 18.64
N PHE A 61 1.22 28.19 18.59
CA PHE A 61 2.05 27.72 17.48
C PHE A 61 1.15 27.49 16.27
N ALA A 62 1.19 28.40 15.31
CA ALA A 62 0.61 28.18 13.99
C ALA A 62 1.50 27.20 13.23
N ALA A 63 1.16 25.91 13.25
CA ALA A 63 1.66 24.96 12.28
C ALA A 63 0.99 25.27 10.94
N ALA A 64 1.74 25.85 10.01
CA ALA A 64 1.30 25.99 8.63
C ALA A 64 1.27 24.59 8.00
N ALA A 65 0.08 23.99 7.97
CA ALA A 65 -0.18 22.83 7.13
C ALA A 65 0.00 23.24 5.65
N PRO A 66 0.66 22.43 4.81
CA PRO A 66 0.65 22.69 3.38
C PRO A 66 -0.80 22.62 2.89
N ALA A 67 -1.10 23.53 1.96
CA ALA A 67 -2.42 23.70 1.38
C ALA A 67 -2.98 22.36 0.88
N ALA A 68 -4.12 21.95 1.42
CA ALA A 68 -4.93 20.89 0.85
C ALA A 68 -5.17 21.21 -0.64
N ALA A 69 -4.62 20.38 -1.52
CA ALA A 69 -4.87 20.47 -2.94
C ALA A 69 -6.39 20.35 -3.16
N ALA A 70 -6.93 21.28 -3.93
CA ALA A 70 -8.34 21.30 -4.33
C ALA A 70 -8.77 19.93 -4.83
N ALA A 71 -10.01 19.52 -4.51
CA ALA A 71 -10.61 18.29 -5.03
C ALA A 71 -10.45 18.26 -6.55
N ALA A 72 -9.48 17.48 -7.02
CA ALA A 72 -9.09 17.43 -8.42
C ALA A 72 -9.95 16.40 -9.13
N ALA A 73 -10.47 16.77 -10.31
CA ALA A 73 -11.09 15.81 -11.22
C ALA A 73 -10.12 14.64 -11.48
N THR A 74 -10.67 13.46 -11.77
CA THR A 74 -9.86 12.32 -12.18
C THR A 74 -8.96 12.70 -13.35
N ILE A 75 -7.68 12.34 -13.26
CA ILE A 75 -6.68 12.62 -14.30
C ILE A 75 -7.16 12.13 -15.68
N SER A 76 -6.77 12.84 -16.73
CA SER A 76 -7.10 12.51 -18.12
C SER A 76 -5.85 12.40 -19.00
N VAL A 77 -6.02 11.79 -20.18
CA VAL A 77 -4.98 11.81 -21.21
C VAL A 77 -4.70 13.25 -21.63
N GLY A 78 -3.42 13.62 -21.71
CA GLY A 78 -2.95 14.98 -21.98
C GLY A 78 -2.58 15.77 -20.73
N ASP A 79 -3.02 15.34 -19.54
CA ASP A 79 -2.65 15.99 -18.29
C ASP A 79 -1.21 15.68 -17.90
N LYS A 80 -0.59 16.60 -17.17
CA LYS A 80 0.68 16.33 -16.48
C LYS A 80 0.40 15.51 -15.23
N LEU A 81 1.28 14.55 -14.94
CA LEU A 81 1.24 13.84 -13.68
C LEU A 81 1.41 14.82 -12.51
N PRO A 82 0.59 14.71 -11.45
CA PRO A 82 0.75 15.53 -10.27
C PRO A 82 2.05 15.17 -9.55
N GLU A 83 2.73 16.20 -9.04
CA GLU A 83 3.95 15.99 -8.30
C GLU A 83 3.64 15.41 -6.92
N SER A 84 4.34 14.34 -6.55
CA SER A 84 4.25 13.69 -5.25
C SER A 84 5.55 12.96 -4.94
N THR A 85 5.78 12.66 -3.66
CA THR A 85 6.92 11.86 -3.20
C THR A 85 6.47 10.44 -2.92
N LEU A 86 7.17 9.48 -3.51
CA LEU A 86 6.95 8.04 -3.33
C LEU A 86 8.19 7.41 -2.66
N SER A 87 7.98 6.39 -1.85
CA SER A 87 9.06 5.69 -1.14
C SER A 87 9.27 4.28 -1.71
N TYR A 88 10.50 3.78 -1.68
CA TYR A 88 10.84 2.44 -2.13
C TYR A 88 12.10 1.92 -1.45
N PHE A 89 12.40 0.63 -1.62
CA PHE A 89 13.68 0.06 -1.22
C PHE A 89 14.55 -0.18 -2.44
N ASP A 90 15.78 0.32 -2.39
CA ASP A 90 16.77 0.12 -3.45
C ASP A 90 17.39 -1.30 -3.41
N PRO A 91 18.22 -1.68 -4.39
CA PRO A 91 18.88 -2.99 -4.39
C PRO A 91 19.82 -3.24 -3.20
N ALA A 92 20.28 -2.20 -2.50
CA ALA A 92 21.06 -2.33 -1.28
C ALA A 92 20.17 -2.58 -0.04
N GLY A 93 18.85 -2.50 -0.20
CA GLY A 93 17.89 -2.67 0.88
C GLY A 93 17.76 -1.43 1.76
N GLU A 94 18.13 -0.25 1.25
CA GLU A 94 17.95 1.03 1.94
C GLU A 94 16.62 1.67 1.53
N LEU A 95 15.96 2.30 2.50
CA LEU A 95 14.73 3.05 2.25
C LEU A 95 15.08 4.37 1.56
N GLN A 96 14.57 4.53 0.36
CA GLN A 96 14.75 5.71 -0.48
C GLN A 96 13.41 6.39 -0.76
N THR A 97 13.49 7.62 -1.25
CA THR A 97 12.36 8.38 -1.78
C THR A 97 12.69 8.92 -3.16
N LEU A 98 11.69 9.07 -4.01
CA LEU A 98 11.78 9.74 -5.30
C LEU A 98 10.54 10.60 -5.54
N THR A 99 10.64 11.52 -6.48
CA THR A 99 9.50 12.30 -6.95
C THR A 99 8.87 11.66 -8.18
N VAL A 100 7.58 11.93 -8.45
CA VAL A 100 6.92 11.47 -9.69
C VAL A 100 7.66 11.97 -10.93
N SER A 101 8.16 13.22 -10.91
CA SER A 101 8.99 13.77 -11.99
C SER A 101 10.28 12.98 -12.24
N ASP A 102 10.87 12.33 -11.22
CA ASP A 102 12.06 11.49 -11.42
C ASP A 102 11.78 10.26 -12.30
N LEU A 103 10.53 9.77 -12.37
CA LEU A 103 10.15 8.58 -13.15
C LEU A 103 10.21 8.81 -14.67
N THR A 104 10.11 10.08 -15.10
CA THR A 104 10.14 10.51 -16.51
C THR A 104 11.24 11.56 -16.76
N LYS A 105 12.31 11.51 -15.97
CA LYS A 105 13.38 12.51 -16.01
C LYS A 105 14.26 12.37 -17.26
N GLY A 106 14.17 13.37 -18.13
CA GLY A 106 14.93 13.46 -19.38
C GLY A 106 13.99 13.51 -20.59
N GLU A 107 14.45 14.10 -21.69
CA GLU A 107 13.62 14.28 -22.89
C GLU A 107 13.25 12.94 -23.53
N GLY A 108 11.96 12.78 -23.85
CA GLY A 108 11.39 11.59 -24.48
C GLY A 108 11.29 10.38 -23.56
N LYS A 109 11.42 10.54 -22.24
CA LYS A 109 11.42 9.42 -21.30
C LYS A 109 10.01 8.92 -21.03
N LYS A 110 9.84 7.60 -21.16
CA LYS A 110 8.55 6.92 -21.03
C LYS A 110 8.49 6.09 -19.76
N ALA A 111 7.42 6.29 -18.99
CA ALA A 111 7.14 5.50 -17.80
C ALA A 111 5.75 4.87 -17.90
N ILE A 112 5.66 3.58 -17.62
CA ILE A 112 4.39 2.94 -17.29
C ILE A 112 4.24 2.94 -15.78
N LEU A 113 3.18 3.60 -15.30
CA LEU A 113 2.77 3.55 -13.91
C LEU A 113 1.48 2.74 -13.82
N PHE A 114 1.48 1.67 -13.05
CA PHE A 114 0.27 0.92 -12.77
C PHE A 114 0.06 0.85 -11.27
N ALA A 115 -1.19 0.98 -10.82
CA ALA A 115 -1.53 0.88 -9.41
C ALA A 115 -2.41 -0.33 -9.12
N VAL A 116 -2.29 -0.79 -7.88
CA VAL A 116 -3.07 -1.88 -7.33
C VAL A 116 -3.77 -1.45 -6.04
N PRO A 117 -4.97 -1.97 -5.74
CA PRO A 117 -5.64 -1.69 -4.46
C PRO A 117 -4.87 -2.17 -3.23
N GLY A 118 -3.98 -3.15 -3.37
CA GLY A 118 -3.16 -3.58 -2.25
C GLY A 118 -2.21 -4.73 -2.56
N ALA A 119 -1.03 -4.65 -1.96
CA ALA A 119 -0.08 -5.75 -1.86
C ALA A 119 -0.74 -6.99 -1.22
N PHE A 120 -0.27 -8.18 -1.59
CA PHE A 120 -0.77 -9.48 -1.13
C PHE A 120 -2.23 -9.82 -1.46
N THR A 121 -2.98 -8.96 -2.16
CA THR A 121 -4.34 -9.28 -2.61
C THR A 121 -4.33 -10.18 -3.86
N PRO A 122 -5.36 -11.04 -4.08
CA PRO A 122 -5.29 -12.11 -5.08
C PRO A 122 -5.01 -11.65 -6.52
N THR A 123 -5.86 -10.80 -7.10
CA THR A 123 -5.68 -10.34 -8.49
C THR A 123 -4.37 -9.58 -8.68
N CYS A 124 -3.96 -8.81 -7.68
CA CYS A 124 -2.73 -8.00 -7.74
C CYS A 124 -1.48 -8.89 -7.73
N SER A 125 -1.49 -9.94 -6.89
CA SER A 125 -0.33 -10.82 -6.67
C SER A 125 -0.24 -11.98 -7.66
N GLN A 126 -1.35 -12.38 -8.28
CA GLN A 126 -1.39 -13.54 -9.18
C GLN A 126 -1.48 -13.16 -10.66
N LYS A 127 -1.85 -11.91 -10.98
CA LYS A 127 -2.09 -11.49 -12.37
C LYS A 127 -1.44 -10.16 -12.70
N HIS A 128 -1.86 -9.07 -12.02
CA HIS A 128 -1.51 -7.72 -12.47
C HIS A 128 0.00 -7.45 -12.41
N LEU A 129 0.61 -7.55 -11.22
CA LEU A 129 2.05 -7.32 -11.06
C LEU A 129 2.90 -8.38 -11.81
N PRO A 130 2.63 -9.71 -11.69
CA PRO A 130 3.39 -10.71 -12.45
C PRO A 130 3.34 -10.50 -13.97
N GLY A 131 2.20 -10.11 -14.54
CA GLY A 131 2.10 -9.85 -15.99
C GLY A 131 3.04 -8.73 -16.45
N PHE A 132 3.19 -7.65 -15.67
CA PHE A 132 4.17 -6.60 -15.97
C PHE A 132 5.62 -7.08 -15.85
N VAL A 133 5.92 -8.00 -14.93
CA VAL A 133 7.25 -8.62 -14.80
C VAL A 133 7.55 -9.48 -16.02
N GLU A 134 6.62 -10.34 -16.43
CA GLU A 134 6.77 -11.22 -17.61
C GLU A 134 6.97 -10.42 -18.90
N LYS A 135 6.26 -9.30 -19.05
CA LYS A 135 6.31 -8.43 -20.24
C LYS A 135 7.34 -7.32 -20.17
N ALA A 136 8.11 -7.23 -19.09
CA ALA A 136 8.98 -6.08 -18.84
C ALA A 136 10.03 -5.88 -19.94
N SER A 137 10.60 -6.96 -20.48
CA SER A 137 11.57 -6.90 -21.58
C SER A 137 10.93 -6.44 -22.90
N GLU A 138 9.71 -6.88 -23.20
CA GLU A 138 8.97 -6.48 -24.41
C GLU A 138 8.59 -4.99 -24.35
N LEU A 139 8.10 -4.53 -23.19
CA LEU A 139 7.78 -3.12 -22.94
C LEU A 139 9.03 -2.24 -23.07
N ARG A 140 10.17 -2.66 -22.50
CA ARG A 140 11.46 -1.96 -22.66
C ARG A 140 11.93 -1.92 -24.11
N ALA A 141 11.75 -3.01 -24.86
CA ALA A 141 12.09 -3.05 -26.29
C ALA A 141 11.23 -2.07 -27.13
N LYS A 142 10.06 -1.66 -26.62
CA LYS A 142 9.21 -0.61 -27.19
C LYS A 142 9.54 0.81 -26.70
N GLY A 143 10.63 0.97 -25.96
CA GLY A 143 11.13 2.27 -25.49
C GLY A 143 10.54 2.73 -24.17
N VAL A 144 9.93 1.85 -23.37
CA VAL A 144 9.55 2.17 -21.98
C VAL A 144 10.81 2.11 -21.11
N ASP A 145 11.16 3.22 -20.46
CA ASP A 145 12.32 3.31 -19.58
C ASP A 145 12.03 2.78 -18.17
N THR A 146 10.85 3.14 -17.65
CA THR A 146 10.45 2.83 -16.28
C THR A 146 9.13 2.06 -16.27
N ILE A 147 9.07 0.97 -15.51
CA ILE A 147 7.83 0.25 -15.19
C ILE A 147 7.70 0.24 -13.67
N ALA A 148 6.66 0.88 -13.15
CA ALA A 148 6.47 1.04 -11.71
C ALA A 148 5.07 0.58 -11.25
N CYS A 149 5.05 -0.23 -10.20
CA CYS A 149 3.85 -0.64 -9.48
C CYS A 149 3.67 0.27 -8.25
N ILE A 150 2.50 0.91 -8.13
CA ILE A 150 2.16 1.81 -7.03
C ILE A 150 1.06 1.19 -6.15
N SER A 151 1.19 1.32 -4.83
CA SER A 151 0.12 1.01 -3.88
C SER A 151 0.16 1.98 -2.71
N VAL A 152 -0.96 2.13 -2.00
CA VAL A 152 -1.01 2.90 -0.74
C VAL A 152 -0.49 2.12 0.47
N ASN A 153 0.04 0.92 0.25
CA ASN A 153 0.80 0.20 1.27
C ASN A 153 2.13 0.92 1.53
N ASP A 154 2.61 0.87 2.78
CA ASP A 154 3.92 1.42 3.13
C ASP A 154 5.07 0.67 2.45
N ALA A 155 6.24 1.32 2.40
CA ALA A 155 7.40 0.82 1.68
C ALA A 155 7.92 -0.53 2.21
N PHE A 156 7.73 -0.83 3.50
CA PHE A 156 8.17 -2.10 4.09
C PHE A 156 7.29 -3.25 3.60
N VAL A 157 5.98 -3.05 3.56
CA VAL A 157 5.03 -4.01 2.96
C VAL A 157 5.33 -4.19 1.48
N MET A 158 5.60 -3.10 0.74
CA MET A 158 5.94 -3.18 -0.69
C MET A 158 7.25 -3.96 -0.92
N LYS A 159 8.27 -3.77 -0.09
CA LYS A 159 9.53 -4.55 -0.11
C LYS A 159 9.28 -6.04 0.13
N ALA A 160 8.58 -6.38 1.21
CA ALA A 160 8.28 -7.77 1.55
C ALA A 160 7.42 -8.45 0.47
N TRP A 161 6.51 -7.70 -0.17
CA TRP A 161 5.71 -8.21 -1.28
C TRP A 161 6.55 -8.49 -2.53
N LYS A 162 7.48 -7.59 -2.87
CA LYS A 162 8.48 -7.79 -3.94
C LYS A 162 9.26 -9.10 -3.71
N GLU A 163 9.80 -9.27 -2.52
CA GLU A 163 10.60 -10.43 -2.12
C GLU A 163 9.77 -11.72 -2.15
N ASN A 164 8.54 -11.70 -1.63
CA ASN A 164 7.63 -12.84 -1.64
C ASN A 164 7.29 -13.33 -3.05
N LEU A 165 7.22 -12.41 -4.03
CA LEU A 165 6.95 -12.74 -5.43
C LEU A 165 8.23 -13.05 -6.23
N GLY A 166 9.41 -12.92 -5.63
CA GLY A 166 10.69 -13.14 -6.30
C GLY A 166 10.97 -12.17 -7.45
N ILE A 167 10.48 -10.93 -7.35
CA ILE A 167 10.61 -9.92 -8.40
C ILE A 167 11.98 -9.24 -8.27
N GLY A 168 12.72 -9.16 -9.38
CA GLY A 168 14.00 -8.47 -9.48
C GLY A 168 13.83 -7.00 -9.87
N ASP A 169 14.60 -6.55 -10.86
CA ASP A 169 14.62 -5.15 -11.32
C ASP A 169 13.65 -4.91 -12.50
N GLU A 170 12.83 -5.89 -12.84
CA GLU A 170 11.87 -5.80 -13.93
C GLU A 170 10.84 -4.70 -13.67
N VAL A 171 10.39 -4.54 -12.43
CA VAL A 171 9.38 -3.56 -12.00
C VAL A 171 9.82 -2.89 -10.69
N LEU A 172 9.72 -1.56 -10.65
CA LEU A 172 9.94 -0.77 -9.44
C LEU A 172 8.67 -0.78 -8.58
N LEU A 173 8.76 -1.19 -7.31
CA LEU A 173 7.62 -1.15 -6.38
C LEU A 173 7.69 0.13 -5.53
N LEU A 174 6.69 0.98 -5.68
CA LEU A 174 6.59 2.30 -5.06
C LEU A 174 5.44 2.32 -4.05
N SER A 175 5.74 2.88 -2.88
CA SER A 175 4.78 3.14 -1.80
C SER A 175 4.29 4.57 -1.89
N ASP A 176 2.99 4.73 -2.13
CA ASP A 176 2.21 5.95 -1.90
C ASP A 176 1.54 5.84 -0.51
N GLY A 177 2.33 5.61 0.54
CA GLY A 177 1.83 5.21 1.86
C GLY A 177 0.88 6.22 2.51
N ASN A 178 0.94 7.49 2.12
CA ASN A 178 -0.01 8.52 2.56
C ASN A 178 -1.23 8.63 1.63
N GLY A 179 -1.20 8.06 0.43
CA GLY A 179 -2.23 8.21 -0.61
C GLY A 179 -2.22 9.58 -1.30
N ASP A 180 -1.14 10.35 -1.18
CA ASP A 180 -1.05 11.72 -1.70
C ASP A 180 -1.11 11.71 -3.23
N PHE A 181 -0.38 10.80 -3.87
CA PHE A 181 -0.41 10.67 -5.33
C PHE A 181 -1.77 10.15 -5.80
N THR A 182 -2.30 9.12 -5.15
CA THR A 182 -3.62 8.55 -5.43
C THR A 182 -4.74 9.60 -5.35
N ARG A 183 -4.73 10.45 -4.31
CA ARG A 183 -5.66 11.58 -4.17
C ARG A 183 -5.50 12.62 -5.27
N ALA A 184 -4.26 13.02 -5.56
CA ALA A 184 -3.98 14.03 -6.56
C ALA A 184 -4.43 13.62 -7.97
N LEU A 185 -4.42 12.31 -8.27
CA LEU A 185 -4.96 11.75 -9.50
C LEU A 185 -6.49 11.63 -9.52
N GLY A 186 -7.17 11.78 -8.39
CA GLY A 186 -8.62 11.55 -8.26
C GLY A 186 -9.00 10.09 -8.50
N VAL A 187 -8.16 9.14 -8.06
CA VAL A 187 -8.33 7.68 -8.26
C VAL A 187 -8.38 6.91 -6.94
N GLU A 188 -8.92 7.53 -5.90
CA GLU A 188 -9.22 6.84 -4.64
C GLU A 188 -10.33 5.80 -4.82
N LEU A 189 -10.24 4.72 -4.05
CA LEU A 189 -11.22 3.65 -3.95
C LEU A 189 -11.56 3.48 -2.46
N ASP A 190 -12.71 4.00 -2.04
CA ASP A 190 -13.20 3.83 -0.66
C ASP A 190 -13.83 2.44 -0.49
N LEU A 191 -13.22 1.61 0.35
CA LEU A 191 -13.68 0.27 0.73
C LEU A 191 -13.96 0.17 2.23
N THR A 192 -14.18 1.29 2.92
CA THR A 192 -14.51 1.33 4.36
C THR A 192 -15.83 0.63 4.68
N ASP A 193 -16.74 0.54 3.69
CA ASP A 193 -18.02 -0.16 3.80
C ASP A 193 -17.89 -1.69 3.65
N LYS A 194 -16.73 -2.20 3.22
CA LYS A 194 -16.53 -3.63 2.97
C LYS A 194 -16.14 -4.36 4.26
N PRO A 195 -16.82 -5.49 4.62
CA PRO A 195 -16.52 -6.25 5.84
C PRO A 195 -15.08 -6.76 5.95
N ILE A 196 -14.39 -6.92 4.81
CA ILE A 196 -12.99 -7.35 4.75
C ILE A 196 -12.01 -6.30 5.31
N GLY A 197 -12.43 -5.04 5.45
CA GLY A 197 -11.66 -3.99 6.11
C GLY A 197 -10.38 -3.59 5.36
N LEU A 198 -10.53 -2.87 4.24
CA LEU A 198 -9.38 -2.38 3.46
C LEU A 198 -9.14 -0.87 3.64
N GLY A 199 -10.16 -0.09 4.00
CA GLY A 199 -10.07 1.37 4.05
C GLY A 199 -10.03 2.00 2.65
N VAL A 200 -9.48 3.21 2.55
CA VAL A 200 -9.29 3.91 1.27
C VAL A 200 -8.04 3.39 0.58
N ARG A 201 -8.16 3.01 -0.70
CA ARG A 201 -7.09 2.45 -1.53
C ARG A 201 -6.92 3.24 -2.83
N SER A 202 -5.90 2.89 -3.60
CA SER A 202 -5.81 3.29 -5.00
C SER A 202 -6.73 2.40 -5.85
N ARG A 203 -7.42 2.98 -6.83
CA ARG A 203 -8.06 2.20 -7.90
C ARG A 203 -7.00 1.43 -8.67
N ARG A 204 -7.41 0.35 -9.32
CA ARG A 204 -6.55 -0.30 -10.31
C ARG A 204 -6.51 0.56 -11.57
N TYR A 205 -5.31 0.91 -12.01
CA TYR A 205 -5.08 1.58 -13.29
C TYR A 205 -3.75 1.16 -13.88
N ALA A 206 -3.59 1.40 -15.18
CA ALA A 206 -2.30 1.44 -15.86
C ALA A 206 -2.28 2.68 -16.76
N LEU A 207 -1.22 3.46 -16.68
CA LEU A 207 -1.03 4.64 -17.50
C LEU A 207 0.37 4.65 -18.10
N LEU A 208 0.48 5.23 -19.29
CA LEU A 208 1.75 5.56 -19.93
C LEU A 208 1.92 7.08 -19.85
N ALA A 209 3.04 7.53 -19.31
CA ALA A 209 3.45 8.91 -19.33
C ALA A 209 4.74 9.08 -20.14
N GLU A 210 4.83 10.17 -20.90
CA GLU A 210 6.02 10.58 -21.63
C GLU A 210 6.28 12.05 -21.32
N ASP A 211 7.48 12.37 -20.86
CA ASP A 211 7.86 13.70 -20.35
C ASP A 211 6.87 14.22 -19.27
N GLY A 212 6.44 13.30 -18.40
CA GLY A 212 5.47 13.58 -17.33
C GLY A 212 4.04 13.83 -17.82
N VAL A 213 3.75 13.70 -19.11
CA VAL A 213 2.40 13.88 -19.69
C VAL A 213 1.75 12.53 -19.96
N VAL A 214 0.52 12.34 -19.48
CA VAL A 214 -0.25 11.11 -19.71
C VAL A 214 -0.59 10.96 -21.18
N LYS A 215 -0.18 9.83 -21.77
CA LYS A 215 -0.46 9.44 -23.17
C LYS A 215 -1.52 8.37 -23.27
N VAL A 216 -1.58 7.48 -22.29
CA VAL A 216 -2.56 6.39 -22.18
C VAL A 216 -3.01 6.32 -20.74
N LEU A 217 -4.31 6.11 -20.51
CA LEU A 217 -4.89 5.89 -19.20
C LEU A 217 -5.98 4.82 -19.29
N ASN A 218 -5.73 3.68 -18.66
CA ASN A 218 -6.70 2.62 -18.45
C ASN A 218 -7.02 2.56 -16.97
N LEU A 219 -8.29 2.75 -16.62
CA LEU A 219 -8.76 2.88 -15.24
C LEU A 219 -9.92 1.90 -15.02
N GLU A 220 -9.81 1.09 -13.96
CA GLU A 220 -10.80 0.07 -13.64
C GLU A 220 -11.81 0.57 -12.62
N GLU A 221 -13.01 -0.01 -12.68
CA GLU A 221 -14.04 0.17 -11.65
C GLU A 221 -13.96 -0.94 -10.60
N GLY A 222 -13.96 -0.54 -9.32
CA GLY A 222 -13.92 -1.47 -8.19
C GLY A 222 -12.75 -2.45 -8.24
N GLY A 223 -13.05 -3.75 -8.20
CA GLY A 223 -12.06 -4.83 -8.18
C GLY A 223 -11.67 -5.38 -9.55
N ALA A 224 -12.12 -4.76 -10.65
CA ALA A 224 -11.93 -5.26 -12.01
C ALA A 224 -10.46 -5.31 -12.44
N PHE A 225 -10.20 -6.11 -13.48
CA PHE A 225 -8.91 -6.26 -14.17
C PHE A 225 -9.20 -6.74 -15.59
N THR A 226 -9.47 -5.79 -16.47
CA THR A 226 -10.02 -5.97 -17.82
C THR A 226 -9.24 -5.23 -18.90
N ASN A 227 -8.65 -4.08 -18.59
CA ASN A 227 -7.91 -3.26 -19.55
C ASN A 227 -6.60 -2.67 -19.00
N THR A 228 -6.18 -3.03 -17.78
CA THR A 228 -4.92 -2.55 -17.21
C THR A 228 -3.78 -3.57 -17.29
N SER A 229 -3.88 -4.61 -18.13
CA SER A 229 -2.84 -5.62 -18.23
C SER A 229 -1.58 -5.07 -18.92
N ALA A 230 -0.46 -5.78 -18.77
CA ALA A 230 0.77 -5.43 -19.48
C ALA A 230 0.60 -5.60 -21.00
N GLU A 231 -0.21 -6.57 -21.44
CA GLU A 231 -0.60 -6.76 -22.82
C GLU A 231 -1.38 -5.56 -23.37
N ASP A 232 -2.33 -5.01 -22.60
CA ASP A 232 -3.07 -3.81 -23.00
C ASP A 232 -2.13 -2.62 -23.19
N MET A 233 -1.16 -2.45 -22.29
CA MET A 233 -0.16 -1.40 -22.40
C MET A 233 0.80 -1.63 -23.57
N LEU A 234 1.17 -2.88 -23.85
CA LEU A 234 2.01 -3.22 -25.00
C LEU A 234 1.29 -2.91 -26.32
N ASN A 235 0.01 -3.21 -26.41
CA ASN A 235 -0.83 -2.90 -27.58
C ASN A 235 -0.98 -1.39 -27.80
N ALA A 236 -0.98 -0.59 -26.73
CA ALA A 236 -1.06 0.86 -26.82
C ALA A 236 0.26 1.54 -27.27
N LEU A 237 1.38 0.80 -27.28
CA LEU A 237 2.70 1.26 -27.73
C LEU A 237 3.00 0.91 -29.20
N LEU A 238 2.04 0.32 -29.93
CA LEU A 238 2.19 -0.14 -31.31
C LEU A 238 2.07 0.98 -32.34
#